data_AF-A0A7S0Z5J9-F1
#
_entry.id   AF-A0A7S0Z5J9-F1
#
_cell.length_a   1.000
_cell.length_b   1.000
_cell.length_c   1.000
_cell.angle_alpha   90.00
_cell.angle_beta   90.00
_cell.angle_gamma   90.00
#
_symmetry.space_group_name_H-M   'P 1'
#
loop_
_entity.id
_entity.type
_entity.pdbx_description
1 polymer ?
#
loop_
_entity_poly.entity_id
_entity_poly.type
_entity_poly.pdbx_seq_one_letter_code
_entity_poly.pdbx_strand_id
1 'polypeptide(L)'
;DANTQTFQPLLRTAQCIGTWLKRAQHVTGASDAFASVRDELSRNMSTVFDAVAERAVHLIDVKLRVYQHSTDFASHDGACLAERETDACKVVMSVLDGVAALAKRALEATNADALLDEIAERFYALIFMHVCRFKYSATGAVQLKLDLSAYVQWTRAHVKDVSILGRFTALA
;
A
#
# COMPACT_ATOMS: atom_id res chain seq x y z
N ASP A 1 14.98 -7.70 -5.06
CA ASP A 1 14.70 -7.31 -3.67
C ASP A 1 14.06 -8.41 -2.87
N ALA A 2 14.59 -8.67 -1.67
CA ALA A 2 14.07 -9.67 -0.73
C ALA A 2 12.61 -9.38 -0.28
N ASN A 3 12.17 -8.11 -0.31
CA ASN A 3 10.83 -7.72 0.11
C ASN A 3 9.72 -8.19 -0.86
N THR A 4 10.01 -8.37 -2.15
CA THR A 4 9.03 -8.75 -3.18
C THR A 4 8.75 -10.25 -3.18
N GLN A 5 9.65 -11.07 -2.62
CA GLN A 5 9.51 -12.53 -2.60
C GLN A 5 8.47 -12.99 -1.57
N THR A 6 8.25 -12.24 -0.49
CA THR A 6 7.34 -12.58 0.61
C THR A 6 5.90 -12.79 0.16
N PHE A 7 5.42 -11.98 -0.79
CA PHE A 7 4.02 -12.00 -1.21
C PHE A 7 3.77 -12.84 -2.47
N GLN A 8 4.83 -13.27 -3.15
CA GLN A 8 4.74 -13.95 -4.45
C GLN A 8 3.93 -15.27 -4.38
N PRO A 9 4.09 -16.13 -3.36
CA PRO A 9 3.34 -17.38 -3.27
C PRO A 9 1.82 -17.16 -3.10
N LEU A 10 1.44 -16.17 -2.29
CA LEU A 10 0.04 -15.83 -2.01
C LEU A 10 -0.67 -15.33 -3.28
N LEU A 11 -0.02 -14.41 -4.01
CA LEU A 11 -0.62 -13.79 -5.18
C LEU A 11 -0.69 -14.75 -6.38
N ARG A 12 0.27 -15.66 -6.54
CA ARG A 12 0.19 -16.73 -7.56
C ARG A 12 -0.99 -17.67 -7.30
N THR A 13 -1.22 -18.02 -6.03
CA THR A 13 -2.35 -18.88 -5.65
C THR A 13 -3.68 -18.23 -6.02
N ALA A 14 -3.85 -16.93 -5.76
CA ALA A 14 -5.06 -16.19 -6.14
C ALA A 14 -5.33 -16.20 -7.66
N GLN A 15 -4.28 -16.10 -8.48
CA GLN A 15 -4.39 -16.06 -9.95
C GLN A 15 -4.89 -17.40 -10.55
N CYS A 16 -4.52 -18.53 -9.94
CA CYS A 16 -4.90 -19.86 -10.44
C CYS A 16 -6.35 -20.23 -10.11
N ILE A 17 -6.93 -19.69 -9.04
CA ILE A 17 -8.26 -20.13 -8.60
C ILE A 17 -9.37 -19.56 -9.48
N GLY A 18 -9.27 -18.30 -9.93
CA GLY A 18 -10.28 -17.69 -10.79
C GLY A 18 -10.45 -18.40 -12.13
N THR A 19 -9.35 -18.87 -12.74
CA THR A 19 -9.39 -19.64 -13.99
C THR A 19 -9.85 -21.08 -13.81
N TRP A 20 -9.65 -21.66 -12.62
CA TRP A 20 -10.20 -22.98 -12.28
C TRP A 20 -11.72 -22.91 -12.11
N LEU A 21 -12.24 -21.92 -11.39
CA LEU A 21 -13.68 -21.75 -11.16
C LEU A 21 -14.49 -21.52 -12.43
N LYS A 22 -14.02 -20.65 -13.33
CA LYS A 22 -14.68 -20.39 -14.62
C LYS A 22 -14.81 -21.67 -15.45
N ARG A 23 -13.80 -22.55 -15.41
CA ARG A 23 -13.82 -23.85 -16.10
C ARG A 23 -14.78 -24.83 -15.42
N ALA A 24 -14.78 -24.87 -14.10
CA ALA A 24 -15.63 -25.78 -13.33
C ALA A 24 -17.14 -25.45 -13.48
N GLN A 25 -17.52 -24.17 -13.58
CA GLN A 25 -18.91 -23.75 -13.86
C GLN A 25 -19.45 -24.26 -15.20
N HIS A 26 -18.58 -24.33 -16.21
CA HIS A 26 -18.95 -24.80 -17.55
C HIS A 26 -19.23 -26.31 -17.60
N VAL A 27 -18.67 -27.08 -16.67
CA VAL A 27 -18.71 -28.56 -16.70
C VAL A 27 -19.88 -29.15 -15.92
N THR A 28 -20.36 -28.48 -14.88
CA THR A 28 -21.22 -29.12 -13.87
C THR A 28 -22.71 -28.76 -13.95
N GLY A 29 -23.10 -27.63 -14.56
CA GLY A 29 -24.49 -27.21 -14.69
C GLY A 29 -25.26 -26.95 -13.38
N ALA A 30 -24.64 -27.14 -12.21
CA ALA A 30 -25.25 -27.01 -10.89
C ALA A 30 -25.06 -25.58 -10.34
N SER A 31 -26.00 -24.69 -10.66
CA SER A 31 -25.93 -23.25 -10.36
C SER A 31 -25.73 -22.94 -8.86
N ASP A 32 -26.49 -23.59 -7.97
CA ASP A 32 -26.54 -23.20 -6.56
C ASP A 32 -25.34 -23.69 -5.74
N ALA A 33 -24.87 -24.91 -6.00
CA ALA A 33 -23.63 -25.42 -5.41
C ALA A 33 -22.42 -24.58 -5.86
N PHE A 34 -22.40 -24.15 -7.13
CA PHE A 34 -21.36 -23.26 -7.64
C PHE A 34 -21.44 -21.85 -7.08
N ALA A 35 -22.64 -21.33 -6.84
CA ALA A 35 -22.81 -20.03 -6.17
C ALA A 35 -22.20 -20.08 -4.76
N SER A 36 -22.51 -21.13 -3.98
CA SER A 36 -21.95 -21.31 -2.64
C SER A 36 -20.41 -21.39 -2.63
N VAL A 37 -19.82 -22.18 -3.53
CA VAL A 37 -18.35 -22.29 -3.65
C VAL A 37 -17.71 -20.98 -4.08
N ARG A 38 -18.33 -20.24 -5.01
CA ARG A 38 -17.87 -18.92 -5.44
C ARG A 38 -17.89 -17.92 -4.28
N ASP A 39 -18.95 -17.92 -3.49
CA ASP A 39 -19.11 -17.01 -2.36
C ASP A 39 -18.11 -17.34 -1.24
N GLU A 40 -17.84 -18.61 -0.98
CA GLU A 40 -16.79 -19.05 -0.07
C GLU A 40 -15.39 -18.66 -0.57
N LEU A 41 -15.09 -18.85 -1.85
CA LEU A 41 -13.82 -18.39 -2.39
C LEU A 41 -13.67 -16.88 -2.27
N SER A 42 -14.71 -16.12 -2.63
CA SER A 42 -14.68 -14.66 -2.56
C SER A 42 -14.34 -14.20 -1.15
N ARG A 43 -14.96 -14.80 -0.13
CA ARG A 43 -14.63 -14.55 1.29
C ARG A 43 -13.17 -14.89 1.61
N ASN A 44 -12.69 -16.05 1.18
CA ASN A 44 -11.30 -16.47 1.42
C ASN A 44 -10.30 -15.52 0.73
N MET A 45 -10.60 -15.05 -0.48
CA MET A 45 -9.78 -14.07 -1.19
C MET A 45 -9.76 -12.72 -0.49
N SER A 46 -10.90 -12.24 0.00
CA SER A 46 -10.97 -11.02 0.81
C SER A 46 -10.09 -11.14 2.05
N THR A 47 -10.16 -12.26 2.78
CA THR A 47 -9.27 -12.51 3.94
C THR A 47 -7.79 -12.49 3.57
N VAL A 48 -7.43 -13.05 2.42
CA VAL A 48 -6.04 -12.99 1.94
C VAL A 48 -5.62 -11.56 1.59
N PHE A 49 -6.48 -10.78 0.93
CA PHE A 49 -6.19 -9.39 0.61
C PHE A 49 -6.04 -8.54 1.87
N ASP A 50 -6.89 -8.75 2.86
CA ASP A 50 -6.77 -8.12 4.17
C ASP A 50 -5.43 -8.42 4.82
N ALA A 51 -5.02 -9.69 4.86
CA ALA A 51 -3.74 -10.09 5.43
C ALA A 51 -2.53 -9.52 4.66
N VAL A 52 -2.62 -9.44 3.32
CA VAL A 52 -1.57 -8.84 2.48
C VAL A 52 -1.47 -7.34 2.75
N ALA A 53 -2.59 -6.63 2.79
CA ALA A 53 -2.61 -5.20 3.05
C ALA A 53 -2.09 -4.87 4.46
N GLU A 54 -2.51 -5.64 5.47
CA GLU A 54 -1.99 -5.50 6.84
C GLU A 54 -0.48 -5.72 6.90
N ARG A 55 0.02 -6.78 6.26
CA ARG A 55 1.46 -7.09 6.26
C ARG A 55 2.28 -6.05 5.50
N ALA A 56 1.76 -5.51 4.40
CA ALA A 56 2.41 -4.44 3.63
C ALA A 56 2.55 -3.17 4.49
N VAL A 57 1.48 -2.74 5.15
CA VAL A 57 1.49 -1.57 6.03
C VAL A 57 2.35 -1.80 7.27
N HIS A 58 2.33 -2.99 7.85
CA HIS A 58 3.23 -3.35 8.94
C HIS A 58 4.71 -3.28 8.54
N LEU A 59 5.06 -3.73 7.32
CA LEU A 59 6.43 -3.60 6.81
C LEU A 59 6.83 -2.12 6.68
N ILE A 60 5.94 -1.29 6.15
CA ILE A 60 6.16 0.17 6.04
C ILE A 60 6.38 0.80 7.42
N ASP A 61 5.53 0.47 8.40
CA ASP A 61 5.64 0.95 9.77
C ASP A 61 6.98 0.55 10.43
N VAL A 62 7.45 -0.68 10.20
CA VAL A 62 8.79 -1.12 10.63
C VAL A 62 9.88 -0.28 9.95
N LYS A 63 9.78 -0.01 8.64
CA LYS A 63 10.77 0.82 7.94
C LYS A 63 10.78 2.26 8.47
N LEU A 64 9.61 2.87 8.66
CA LEU A 64 9.51 4.21 9.23
C LEU A 64 10.16 4.29 10.62
N ARG A 65 9.91 3.31 11.51
CA ARG A 65 10.56 3.29 12.83
C ARG A 65 12.08 3.15 12.80
N VAL A 66 12.61 2.45 11.79
CA VAL A 66 14.06 2.18 11.69
C VAL A 66 14.80 3.36 11.05
N TYR A 67 14.20 3.98 10.03
CA TYR A 67 14.88 4.95 9.16
C TYR A 67 14.49 6.40 9.42
N GLN A 68 13.37 6.67 10.09
CA GLN A 68 12.95 8.04 10.41
C GLN A 68 13.45 8.44 11.80
N HIS A 69 14.33 9.45 11.85
CA HIS A 69 14.94 9.96 13.07
C HIS A 69 14.33 11.30 13.47
N SER A 70 14.35 11.61 14.78
CA SER A 70 13.81 12.87 15.30
C SER A 70 14.53 14.10 14.74
N THR A 71 15.80 13.95 14.35
CA THR A 71 16.62 14.99 13.74
C THR A 71 16.19 15.36 12.33
N ASP A 72 15.44 14.49 11.63
CA ASP A 72 15.01 14.73 10.25
C ASP A 72 14.06 15.93 10.15
N PHE A 73 13.32 16.21 11.23
CA PHE A 73 12.33 17.28 11.29
C PHE A 73 12.66 18.37 12.33
N ALA A 74 13.68 18.17 13.15
CA ALA A 74 14.07 19.10 14.21
C ALA A 74 15.35 19.91 13.88
N SER A 75 15.76 19.95 12.61
CA SER A 75 16.94 20.69 12.14
C SER A 75 16.87 22.18 12.48
N HIS A 76 18.01 22.75 12.88
CA HIS A 76 18.10 24.14 13.33
C HIS A 76 17.79 25.12 12.18
N ASP A 77 17.00 26.15 12.47
CA ASP A 77 16.64 27.18 11.51
C ASP A 77 17.90 27.93 11.05
N GLY A 78 18.27 27.78 9.78
CA GLY A 78 19.55 28.25 9.21
C GLY A 78 20.29 27.18 8.39
N ALA A 79 19.89 25.92 8.49
CA ALA A 79 20.31 24.88 7.55
C ALA A 79 19.73 25.15 6.14
N CYS A 80 20.46 24.72 5.10
CA CYS A 80 19.99 24.78 3.72
C CYS A 80 18.61 24.13 3.60
N LEU A 81 17.70 24.73 2.81
CA LEU A 81 16.36 24.17 2.60
C LEU A 81 16.49 22.74 2.07
N ALA A 82 15.66 21.84 2.60
CA ALA A 82 15.58 20.48 2.09
C ALA A 82 15.23 20.49 0.60
N GLU A 83 16.05 19.84 -0.24
CA GLU A 83 15.82 19.73 -1.68
C GLU A 83 15.21 18.36 -2.08
N ARG A 84 15.23 17.39 -1.16
CA ARG A 84 14.85 15.99 -1.43
C ARG A 84 14.13 15.38 -0.23
N GLU A 85 13.40 14.30 -0.48
CA GLU A 85 12.73 13.51 0.55
C GLU A 85 13.73 12.87 1.54
N THR A 86 13.24 12.56 2.74
CA THR A 86 14.02 11.83 3.75
C THR A 86 14.37 10.43 3.26
N ASP A 87 15.42 9.83 3.84
CA ASP A 87 15.79 8.46 3.50
C ASP A 87 14.72 7.45 3.92
N ALA A 88 13.98 7.71 5.00
CA ALA A 88 12.83 6.89 5.38
C ALA A 88 11.73 6.94 4.31
N CYS A 89 11.42 8.12 3.77
CA CYS A 89 10.46 8.26 2.67
C CYS A 89 10.89 7.45 1.45
N LYS A 90 12.15 7.54 1.01
CA LYS A 90 12.66 6.74 -0.12
C LYS A 90 12.50 5.23 0.10
N VAL A 91 12.78 4.75 1.32
CA VAL A 91 12.61 3.34 1.67
C VAL A 91 11.13 2.93 1.65
N VAL A 92 10.23 3.77 2.17
CA VAL A 92 8.78 3.53 2.12
C VAL A 92 8.28 3.49 0.69
N MET A 93 8.67 4.44 -0.15
CA MET A 93 8.32 4.50 -1.57
C MET A 93 8.77 3.24 -2.31
N SER A 94 9.99 2.78 -2.05
CA SER A 94 10.50 1.52 -2.62
C SER A 94 9.64 0.31 -2.24
N VAL A 95 9.16 0.23 -0.99
CA VAL A 95 8.23 -0.83 -0.56
C VAL A 95 6.89 -0.72 -1.29
N LEU A 96 6.30 0.48 -1.32
CA LEU A 96 5.02 0.75 -1.97
C LEU A 96 5.06 0.42 -3.47
N ASP A 97 6.09 0.86 -4.18
CA ASP A 97 6.31 0.55 -5.61
C ASP A 97 6.46 -0.96 -5.85
N GLY A 98 7.23 -1.63 -4.99
CA GLY A 98 7.43 -3.07 -5.06
C GLY A 98 6.12 -3.86 -4.89
N VAL A 99 5.29 -3.45 -3.93
CA VAL A 99 3.97 -4.07 -3.69
C VAL A 99 3.02 -3.78 -4.85
N ALA A 100 2.96 -2.54 -5.35
CA ALA A 100 2.14 -2.19 -6.50
C ALA A 100 2.52 -2.95 -7.77
N ALA A 101 3.82 -3.04 -8.07
CA ALA A 101 4.31 -3.78 -9.22
C ALA A 101 3.96 -5.28 -9.13
N LEU A 102 4.02 -5.85 -7.92
CA LEU A 102 3.67 -7.25 -7.71
C LEU A 102 2.17 -7.49 -7.80
N ALA A 103 1.35 -6.64 -7.19
CA ALA A 103 -0.11 -6.72 -7.25
C ALA A 103 -0.59 -6.64 -8.71
N LYS A 104 -0.14 -5.63 -9.47
CA LYS A 104 -0.50 -5.44 -10.89
C LYS A 104 -0.02 -6.58 -11.80
N ARG A 105 1.04 -7.30 -11.43
CA ARG A 105 1.54 -8.46 -12.20
C ARG A 105 0.79 -9.76 -11.88
N ALA A 106 0.36 -9.93 -10.64
CA ALA A 106 -0.16 -11.20 -10.15
C ALA A 106 -1.69 -11.25 -10.05
N LEU A 107 -2.37 -10.11 -10.08
CA LEU A 107 -3.83 -10.01 -9.97
C LEU A 107 -4.43 -9.45 -11.26
N GLU A 108 -5.70 -9.80 -11.52
CA GLU A 108 -6.51 -9.08 -12.51
C GLU A 108 -6.66 -7.61 -12.07
N ALA A 109 -6.80 -6.69 -13.04
CA ALA A 109 -6.73 -5.25 -12.80
C ALA A 109 -7.64 -4.76 -11.66
N THR A 110 -8.91 -5.18 -11.64
CA THR A 110 -9.87 -4.80 -10.60
C THR A 110 -9.45 -5.28 -9.21
N ASN A 111 -8.89 -6.48 -9.09
CA ASN A 111 -8.41 -7.02 -7.82
C ASN A 111 -7.11 -6.34 -7.38
N ALA A 112 -6.24 -5.97 -8.33
CA ALA A 112 -5.04 -5.18 -8.04
C ALA A 112 -5.42 -3.79 -7.52
N ASP A 113 -6.37 -3.12 -8.18
CA ASP A 113 -6.85 -1.80 -7.78
C ASP A 113 -7.48 -1.85 -6.37
N ALA A 114 -8.37 -2.81 -6.11
CA ALA A 114 -8.99 -2.97 -4.79
C ALA A 114 -7.97 -3.22 -3.66
N LEU A 115 -6.95 -4.05 -3.91
CA LEU A 115 -5.88 -4.29 -2.94
C LEU A 115 -5.05 -3.02 -2.69
N LEU A 116 -4.76 -2.23 -3.74
CA LEU A 116 -3.98 -1.01 -3.61
C LEU A 116 -4.75 0.11 -2.91
N ASP A 117 -6.06 0.19 -3.12
CA ASP A 117 -6.95 1.09 -2.38
C ASP A 117 -6.93 0.76 -0.89
N GLU A 118 -7.07 -0.52 -0.51
CA GLU A 118 -7.03 -0.95 0.90
C GLU A 118 -5.66 -0.69 1.56
N ILE A 119 -4.57 -0.92 0.84
CA ILE A 119 -3.22 -0.57 1.32
C ILE A 119 -3.11 0.93 1.54
N ALA A 120 -3.60 1.75 0.61
CA ALA A 120 -3.53 3.20 0.71
C ALA A 120 -4.36 3.74 1.87
N GLU A 121 -5.56 3.20 2.12
CA GLU A 121 -6.40 3.52 3.27
C GLU A 121 -5.64 3.33 4.58
N ARG A 122 -5.08 2.14 4.78
CA ARG A 122 -4.33 1.80 6.00
C ARG A 122 -3.02 2.57 6.11
N PHE A 123 -2.35 2.82 4.99
CA PHE A 123 -1.12 3.62 4.92
C PHE A 123 -1.38 5.07 5.30
N TYR A 124 -2.50 5.67 4.89
CA TYR A 124 -2.89 7.02 5.28
C TYR A 124 -2.96 7.15 6.82
N ALA A 125 -3.67 6.22 7.46
CA ALA A 125 -3.81 6.20 8.91
C ALA A 125 -2.44 6.03 9.61
N LEU A 126 -1.59 5.14 9.09
CA LEU A 126 -0.23 4.95 9.58
C LEU A 126 0.61 6.24 9.50
N ILE A 127 0.64 6.89 8.34
CA ILE A 127 1.42 8.12 8.14
C ILE A 127 0.93 9.22 9.05
N PHE A 128 -0.38 9.44 9.14
CA PHE A 128 -0.95 10.43 10.04
C PHE A 128 -0.48 10.21 11.48
N MET A 129 -0.59 8.97 11.99
CA MET A 129 -0.12 8.63 13.33
C MET A 129 1.40 8.76 13.48
N HIS A 130 2.16 8.46 12.43
CA HIS A 130 3.62 8.55 12.45
C HIS A 130 4.11 10.00 12.54
N VAL A 131 3.58 10.89 11.68
CA VAL A 131 4.01 12.30 11.61
C VAL A 131 3.65 13.06 12.87
N CYS A 132 2.53 12.73 13.54
CA CYS A 132 2.14 13.36 14.81
C CYS A 132 3.11 13.08 15.97
N ARG A 133 4.09 12.17 15.82
CA ARG A 133 5.06 11.83 16.89
C ARG A 133 6.29 12.74 16.91
N PHE A 134 6.47 13.57 15.87
CA PHE A 134 7.66 14.39 15.72
C PHE A 134 7.40 15.85 16.13
N LYS A 135 8.49 16.52 16.51
CA LYS A 135 8.53 17.98 16.64
C LYS A 135 9.15 18.55 15.37
N TYR A 136 8.60 19.66 14.91
CA TYR A 136 8.98 20.27 13.63
C TYR A 136 9.60 21.64 13.86
N SER A 137 10.75 21.89 13.24
CA SER A 137 11.22 23.24 12.93
C SER A 137 10.56 23.75 11.65
N ALA A 138 10.79 25.02 11.29
CA ALA A 138 10.27 25.55 10.03
C ALA A 138 10.85 24.79 8.82
N THR A 139 12.15 24.49 8.85
CA THR A 139 12.82 23.67 7.83
C THR A 139 12.34 22.22 7.83
N GLY A 140 12.11 21.63 9.01
CA GLY A 140 11.57 20.28 9.12
C GLY A 140 10.14 20.13 8.60
N ALA A 141 9.31 21.17 8.70
CA ALA A 141 7.98 21.17 8.09
C ALA A 141 8.06 21.16 6.55
N VAL A 142 9.04 21.85 5.96
CA VAL A 142 9.31 21.78 4.51
C VAL A 142 9.80 20.39 4.13
N GLN A 143 10.67 19.78 4.93
CA GLN A 143 11.12 18.39 4.72
C GLN A 143 9.94 17.40 4.73
N LEU A 144 9.04 17.50 5.71
CA LEU A 144 7.83 16.68 5.77
C LEU A 144 6.97 16.87 4.51
N LYS A 145 6.83 18.09 4.00
CA LYS A 145 6.06 18.37 2.80
C LYS A 145 6.60 17.64 1.56
N LEU A 146 7.92 17.50 1.44
CA LEU A 146 8.54 16.73 0.36
C LEU A 146 8.14 15.25 0.47
N ASP A 147 8.24 14.67 1.66
CA ASP A 147 7.85 13.27 1.91
C ASP A 147 6.36 13.04 1.60
N LEU A 148 5.48 13.93 2.08
CA LEU A 148 4.04 13.85 1.81
C LEU A 148 3.72 13.99 0.32
N SER A 149 4.46 14.85 -0.40
CA SER A 149 4.29 15.02 -1.85
C SER A 149 4.62 13.73 -2.60
N ALA A 150 5.66 13.00 -2.21
CA ALA A 150 5.99 11.71 -2.79
C ALA A 150 4.88 10.66 -2.54
N TYR A 151 4.33 10.60 -1.32
CA TYR A 151 3.20 9.71 -1.00
C TYR A 151 1.94 10.07 -1.80
N VAL A 152 1.65 11.36 -1.97
CA VAL A 152 0.53 11.84 -2.82
C VAL A 152 0.74 11.46 -4.28
N GLN A 153 1.96 11.58 -4.79
CA GLN A 153 2.27 11.20 -6.17
C GLN A 153 2.07 9.70 -6.39
N TRP A 154 2.52 8.88 -5.44
CA TRP A 154 2.29 7.44 -5.48
C TRP A 154 0.80 7.10 -5.48
N THR A 155 0.03 7.68 -4.56
CA THR A 155 -1.41 7.39 -4.48
C THR A 155 -2.12 7.79 -5.78
N ARG A 156 -1.83 8.95 -6.36
CA ARG A 156 -2.37 9.34 -7.68
C ARG A 156 -2.07 8.36 -8.81
N ALA A 157 -0.92 7.69 -8.77
CA ALA A 157 -0.51 6.74 -9.80
C ALA A 157 -1.12 5.33 -9.61
N HIS A 158 -1.51 4.97 -8.38
CA HIS A 158 -1.81 3.59 -8.01
C HIS A 158 -3.19 3.34 -7.40
N VAL A 159 -3.83 4.37 -6.84
CA VAL A 159 -5.11 4.29 -6.12
C VAL A 159 -6.24 4.77 -7.02
N LYS A 160 -7.39 4.08 -6.99
CA LYS A 160 -8.59 4.38 -7.78
C LYS A 160 -9.68 5.00 -6.95
N ASP A 161 -9.74 4.71 -5.65
CA ASP A 161 -10.72 5.33 -4.77
C ASP A 161 -10.47 6.85 -4.63
N VAL A 162 -11.43 7.64 -5.11
CA VAL A 162 -11.38 9.10 -5.14
C VAL A 162 -11.39 9.72 -3.74
N SER A 163 -12.06 9.08 -2.77
CA SER A 163 -12.10 9.53 -1.38
C SER A 163 -10.71 9.41 -0.74
N ILE A 164 -10.01 8.30 -0.99
CA ILE A 164 -8.64 8.09 -0.52
C ILE A 164 -7.70 9.13 -1.13
N LEU A 165 -7.77 9.33 -2.46
CA LEU A 165 -6.99 10.36 -3.16
C LEU A 165 -7.22 11.77 -2.61
N GLY A 166 -8.48 12.09 -2.28
CA GLY A 166 -8.86 13.37 -1.68
C GLY A 166 -8.18 13.60 -0.33
N ARG A 167 -8.17 12.59 0.54
CA ARG A 167 -7.51 12.69 1.86
C ARG A 167 -5.99 12.83 1.75
N PHE A 168 -5.34 12.06 0.89
CA PHE A 168 -3.90 12.22 0.65
C PHE A 168 -3.58 13.61 0.10
N THR A 169 -4.36 14.10 -0.86
CA THR A 169 -4.15 15.44 -1.44
C THR A 169 -4.31 16.54 -0.39
N ALA A 170 -5.16 16.36 0.61
CA ALA A 170 -5.32 17.31 1.71
C ALA A 170 -4.14 17.35 2.70
N LEU A 171 -3.21 16.38 2.64
CA LEU A 171 -2.02 16.35 3.50
C LEU A 171 -0.84 17.19 2.96
N ALA A 172 -0.79 17.47 1.65
CA ALA A 172 0.34 18.13 0.97
C ALA A 172 0.08 19.61 0.67
#